data_AF-A0A8S8YTQ2-F1
#
_entry.id   AF-A0A8S8YTQ2-F1
#
_cell.length_a   1.000
_cell.length_b   1.000
_cell.length_c   1.000
_cell.angle_alpha   90.00
_cell.angle_beta   90.00
_cell.angle_gamma   90.00
#
_symmetry.space_group_name_H-M   'P 1'
#
loop_
_entity.id
_entity.type
_entity.pdbx_description
1 polymer ?
#
loop_
_entity_poly.entity_id
_entity_poly.type
_entity_poly.pdbx_seq_one_letter_code
_entity_poly.pdbx_strand_id
1 'polypeptide(L)'
;MSISLDAVSVCLNSIHSDQPIFSRTGGSHACASFRGDGSIDCVFEDVGRHNAFDKMVGYYLESGLIPKPGFGAFVSGRASFELVQKCIRGGFPIMIAIGAPSSLAVDISNEYGLTLGCFARDDGLTLFSGVRRVVE
;
A
#
# COMPACT_ATOMS: atom_id res chain seq x y z
N MET A 1 -13.15 -4.43 5.18
CA MET A 1 -11.79 -4.51 5.71
C MET A 1 -11.54 -3.29 6.57
N SER A 2 -10.98 -3.50 7.74
CA SER A 2 -10.39 -2.48 8.62
C SER A 2 -8.95 -2.88 8.95
N ILE A 3 -8.17 -1.96 9.51
CA ILE A 3 -6.79 -2.19 9.95
C ILE A 3 -6.52 -1.45 11.27
N SER A 4 -5.82 -2.08 12.21
CA SER A 4 -5.33 -1.43 13.43
C SER A 4 -3.93 -0.84 13.24
N LEU A 5 -3.50 0.05 14.14
CA LEU A 5 -2.11 0.56 14.08
C LEU A 5 -1.08 -0.56 14.28
N ASP A 6 -1.36 -1.52 15.17
CA ASP A 6 -0.50 -2.70 15.36
C ASP A 6 -0.34 -3.50 14.05
N ALA A 7 -1.44 -3.70 13.31
CA ALA A 7 -1.41 -4.36 12.01
C ALA A 7 -0.59 -3.57 10.97
N VAL A 8 -0.59 -2.23 11.03
CA VAL A 8 0.29 -1.42 10.19
C VAL A 8 1.76 -1.67 10.56
N SER A 9 2.10 -1.67 11.84
CA SER A 9 3.48 -1.94 12.30
C SER A 9 3.95 -3.34 11.93
N VAL A 10 3.09 -4.36 12.02
CA VAL A 10 3.38 -5.72 11.53
C VAL A 10 3.71 -5.70 10.03
N CYS A 11 2.86 -5.04 9.24
CA CYS A 11 3.03 -4.91 7.78
C CYS A 11 4.38 -4.25 7.43
N LEU A 12 4.72 -3.13 8.07
CA LEU A 12 5.99 -2.41 7.83
C LEU A 12 7.20 -3.29 8.15
N ASN A 13 7.21 -3.95 9.30
CA ASN A 13 8.31 -4.81 9.74
C ASN A 13 8.53 -6.01 8.79
N SER A 14 7.45 -6.65 8.34
CA SER A 14 7.54 -7.76 7.39
C SER A 14 8.14 -7.32 6.05
N ILE A 15 7.69 -6.19 5.51
CA ILE A 15 8.17 -5.68 4.21
C ILE A 15 9.65 -5.30 4.27
N HIS A 16 10.13 -4.74 5.39
CA HIS A 16 11.55 -4.46 5.57
C HIS A 16 12.43 -5.71 5.44
N SER A 17 11.93 -6.87 5.84
CA SER A 17 12.66 -8.14 5.77
C SER A 17 12.63 -8.77 4.36
N ASP A 18 11.64 -8.42 3.53
CA ASP A 18 11.37 -9.03 2.21
C ASP A 18 11.78 -8.14 1.02
N GLN A 19 12.92 -7.44 1.13
CA GLN A 19 13.46 -6.58 0.05
C GLN A 19 14.94 -6.87 -0.27
N PRO A 20 15.24 -8.01 -0.92
CA PRO A 20 16.63 -8.41 -1.23
C PRO A 20 17.34 -7.49 -2.25
N ILE A 21 16.62 -6.83 -3.15
CA ILE A 21 17.23 -5.89 -4.10
C ILE A 21 17.57 -4.59 -3.38
N PHE A 22 16.64 -4.06 -2.58
CA PHE A 22 16.85 -2.85 -1.81
C PHE A 22 18.00 -3.02 -0.81
N SER A 23 18.05 -4.13 -0.08
CA SER A 23 19.10 -4.38 0.91
C SER A 23 20.51 -4.38 0.30
N ARG A 24 20.64 -4.78 -0.96
CA ARG A 24 21.91 -4.82 -1.69
C ARG A 24 22.28 -3.52 -2.38
N THR A 25 21.29 -2.70 -2.75
CA THR A 25 21.50 -1.59 -3.70
C THR A 25 21.00 -0.23 -3.21
N GLY A 26 20.03 -0.19 -2.30
CA GLY A 26 19.29 1.00 -1.91
C GLY A 26 18.48 1.65 -3.05
N GLY A 27 18.38 1.01 -4.22
CA GLY A 27 17.94 1.62 -5.47
C GLY A 27 16.57 1.16 -5.98
N SER A 28 15.82 0.40 -5.18
CA SER A 28 14.48 -0.11 -5.52
C SER A 28 13.40 0.49 -4.62
N HIS A 29 12.16 0.40 -5.09
CA HIS A 29 10.94 0.56 -4.33
C HIS A 29 10.25 -0.79 -4.16
N ALA A 30 9.48 -0.92 -3.09
CA ALA A 30 8.64 -2.07 -2.83
C ALA A 30 7.16 -1.69 -2.86
N CYS A 31 6.35 -2.63 -3.33
CA CYS A 31 4.91 -2.64 -3.17
C CYS A 31 4.50 -3.97 -2.56
N ALA A 32 3.53 -3.95 -1.63
CA ALA A 32 3.04 -5.16 -0.99
C ALA A 32 1.53 -5.14 -0.85
N SER A 33 0.93 -6.32 -0.81
CA SER A 33 -0.46 -6.52 -0.43
C SER A 33 -0.53 -7.11 0.96
N PHE A 34 -1.44 -6.62 1.80
CA PHE A 34 -1.56 -7.03 3.20
C PHE A 34 -3.01 -7.28 3.60
N ARG A 35 -3.22 -8.04 4.68
CA ARG A 35 -4.54 -8.34 5.26
C ARG A 35 -4.84 -7.45 6.47
N GLY A 36 -6.07 -7.51 6.99
CA GLY A 36 -6.51 -6.65 8.09
C GLY A 36 -5.72 -6.82 9.40
N ASP A 37 -5.04 -7.96 9.54
CA ASP A 37 -4.13 -8.28 10.65
C ASP A 37 -2.68 -7.82 10.42
N GLY A 38 -2.39 -7.20 9.27
CA GLY A 38 -1.05 -6.74 8.90
C GLY A 38 -0.19 -7.79 8.20
N SER A 39 -0.66 -9.05 8.10
CA SER A 39 0.08 -10.11 7.42
C SER A 39 0.23 -9.80 5.93
N ILE A 40 1.42 -10.06 5.39
CA ILE A 40 1.76 -9.81 3.99
C ILE A 40 1.34 -10.99 3.12
N ASP A 41 0.61 -10.72 2.04
CA ASP A 41 0.22 -11.72 1.04
C ASP A 41 1.29 -11.85 -0.05
N CYS A 42 1.88 -10.73 -0.48
CA CYS A 42 2.95 -10.69 -1.46
C CYS A 42 3.74 -9.37 -1.41
N VAL A 43 5.00 -9.41 -1.85
CA VAL A 43 5.90 -8.24 -1.98
C VAL A 43 6.54 -8.26 -3.37
N PHE A 44 6.64 -7.09 -4.00
CA PHE A 44 7.30 -6.90 -5.28
C PHE A 44 8.22 -5.69 -5.25
N GLU A 45 9.42 -5.85 -5.80
CA GLU A 45 10.40 -4.77 -5.96
C GLU A 45 10.53 -4.32 -7.43
N ASP A 46 10.81 -3.04 -7.62
CA ASP A 46 11.24 -2.46 -8.89
C ASP A 46 11.98 -1.14 -8.67
N VAL A 47 12.81 -0.71 -9.63
CA VAL A 47 13.42 0.63 -9.59
C VAL A 47 12.34 1.72 -9.58
N GLY A 48 11.23 1.51 -10.29
CA GLY A 48 10.08 2.41 -10.30
C GLY A 48 8.97 1.96 -9.37
N ARG A 49 8.54 2.81 -8.43
CA ARG A 49 7.39 2.53 -7.53
C ARG A 49 6.09 2.15 -8.27
N HIS A 50 5.87 2.72 -9.46
CA HIS A 50 4.70 2.40 -10.29
C HIS A 50 4.77 0.98 -10.83
N ASN A 51 5.96 0.54 -11.25
CA ASN A 51 6.18 -0.81 -11.77
C ASN A 51 6.10 -1.84 -10.64
N ALA A 52 6.61 -1.53 -9.44
CA ALA A 52 6.44 -2.39 -8.28
C ALA A 52 4.95 -2.63 -7.98
N PHE A 53 4.13 -1.58 -8.06
CA PHE A 53 2.67 -1.70 -7.93
C PHE A 53 2.05 -2.51 -9.07
N ASP A 54 2.46 -2.28 -10.32
CA ASP A 54 1.93 -3.01 -11.48
C ASP A 54 2.28 -4.50 -11.42
N LYS A 55 3.45 -4.88 -10.91
CA LYS A 55 3.79 -6.30 -10.66
C LYS A 55 2.84 -6.94 -9.65
N MET A 56 2.51 -6.23 -8.57
CA MET A 56 1.54 -6.71 -7.58
C MET A 56 0.13 -6.88 -8.19
N VAL A 57 -0.32 -5.93 -8.99
CA VAL A 57 -1.60 -6.03 -9.71
C VAL A 57 -1.56 -7.16 -10.74
N GLY A 58 -0.47 -7.28 -11.50
CA GLY A 58 -0.24 -8.34 -12.48
C GLY A 58 -0.33 -9.74 -11.87
N TYR A 59 0.30 -9.96 -10.71
CA TYR A 59 0.21 -11.20 -9.95
C TYR A 59 -1.25 -11.60 -9.64
N TYR A 60 -2.09 -10.64 -9.23
CA TYR A 60 -3.50 -10.91 -8.96
C TYR A 60 -4.33 -11.10 -10.23
N LEU A 61 -4.02 -10.39 -11.32
CA LEU A 61 -4.67 -10.60 -12.62
C LEU A 61 -4.40 -12.01 -13.15
N GLU A 62 -3.14 -12.44 -13.13
CA GLU A 62 -2.73 -13.79 -13.55
C GLU A 62 -3.38 -14.88 -12.69
N SER A 63 -3.61 -14.57 -11.41
CA SER A 63 -4.28 -15.47 -10.47
C SER A 63 -5.82 -15.43 -10.56
N GLY A 64 -6.41 -14.54 -11.36
CA GLY A 64 -7.87 -14.37 -11.46
C GLY A 64 -8.52 -13.78 -10.20
N LEU A 65 -7.79 -12.98 -9.42
CA LEU A 65 -8.19 -12.50 -8.08
C LEU A 65 -8.54 -11.01 -8.02
N ILE A 66 -8.83 -10.35 -9.15
CA ILE A 66 -9.24 -8.93 -9.21
C ILE A 66 -10.75 -8.80 -9.53
N PRO A 67 -11.51 -7.97 -8.80
CA PRO A 67 -11.09 -7.14 -7.66
C PRO A 67 -10.74 -7.99 -6.45
N LYS A 68 -9.75 -7.55 -5.66
CA LYS A 68 -9.19 -8.31 -4.54
C LYS A 68 -9.82 -7.88 -3.20
N PRO A 69 -10.88 -8.54 -2.69
CA PRO A 69 -11.53 -8.15 -1.45
C PRO A 69 -10.71 -8.55 -0.22
N GLY A 70 -10.66 -7.69 0.79
CA GLY A 70 -10.05 -8.00 2.10
C GLY A 70 -8.56 -7.72 2.22
N PHE A 71 -7.96 -7.06 1.21
CA PHE A 71 -6.54 -6.72 1.19
C PHE A 71 -6.32 -5.23 1.03
N GLY A 72 -5.28 -4.69 1.64
CA GLY A 72 -4.78 -3.33 1.42
C GLY A 72 -3.48 -3.35 0.62
N ALA A 73 -3.08 -2.19 0.11
CA ALA A 73 -1.84 -2.03 -0.63
C ALA A 73 -0.86 -1.12 0.13
N PHE A 74 0.41 -1.49 0.12
CA PHE A 74 1.51 -0.69 0.65
C PHE A 74 2.44 -0.25 -0.48
N VAL A 75 2.99 0.96 -0.39
CA VAL A 75 4.09 1.43 -1.25
C VAL A 75 5.20 2.08 -0.43
N SER A 76 6.47 1.75 -0.72
CA SER A 76 7.62 2.35 -0.02
C SER A 76 7.94 3.79 -0.46
N GLY A 77 7.34 4.23 -1.57
CA GLY A 77 7.52 5.58 -2.11
C GLY A 77 6.43 6.58 -1.69
N ARG A 78 6.35 7.68 -2.43
CA ARG A 78 5.25 8.67 -2.34
C ARG A 78 3.97 8.11 -2.97
N ALA A 79 2.82 8.46 -2.41
CA ALA A 79 1.52 8.17 -2.98
C ALA A 79 1.15 9.23 -4.05
N SER A 80 1.44 8.94 -5.31
CA SER A 80 0.98 9.78 -6.42
C SER A 80 -0.46 9.43 -6.81
N PHE A 81 -1.09 10.34 -7.55
CA PHE A 81 -2.46 10.16 -8.06
C PHE A 81 -2.59 8.89 -8.91
N GLU A 82 -1.60 8.56 -9.73
CA GLU A 82 -1.61 7.37 -10.58
C GLU A 82 -1.56 6.09 -9.75
N LEU A 83 -0.77 6.07 -8.67
CA LEU A 83 -0.74 4.93 -7.73
C LEU A 83 -2.08 4.77 -7.01
N VAL A 84 -2.67 5.88 -6.54
CA VAL A 84 -4.00 5.86 -5.91
C VAL A 84 -5.06 5.33 -6.88
N GLN A 85 -5.04 5.77 -8.15
CA GLN A 85 -5.94 5.24 -9.16
C GLN A 85 -5.76 3.74 -9.38
N LYS A 86 -4.51 3.25 -9.51
CA LYS A 86 -4.23 1.82 -9.65
C LYS A 86 -4.74 1.02 -8.45
N CYS A 87 -4.59 1.58 -7.26
CA CYS A 87 -5.11 1.00 -6.01
C CYS A 87 -6.63 0.85 -6.02
N ILE A 88 -7.34 1.92 -6.36
CA ILE A 88 -8.81 1.94 -6.50
C ILE A 88 -9.25 0.92 -7.55
N ARG A 89 -8.63 0.94 -8.73
CA ARG A 89 -8.96 0.03 -9.85
C ARG A 89 -8.63 -1.43 -9.55
N GLY A 90 -7.59 -1.69 -8.74
CA GLY A 90 -7.24 -3.02 -8.24
C GLY A 90 -8.19 -3.55 -7.17
N GLY A 91 -9.07 -2.71 -6.63
CA GLY A 91 -10.06 -3.08 -5.62
C GLY A 91 -9.53 -3.06 -4.19
N PHE A 92 -8.38 -2.43 -3.93
CA PHE A 92 -7.83 -2.28 -2.59
C PHE A 92 -8.48 -1.08 -1.88
N PRO A 93 -9.20 -1.26 -0.76
CA PRO A 93 -9.88 -0.17 -0.06
C PRO A 93 -8.97 0.65 0.89
N ILE A 94 -7.71 0.25 1.05
CA ILE A 94 -6.71 0.88 1.91
C ILE A 94 -5.38 0.95 1.16
N MET A 95 -4.76 2.13 1.14
CA MET A 95 -3.39 2.37 0.70
C MET A 95 -2.56 2.95 1.84
N ILE A 96 -1.40 2.36 2.09
CA ILE A 96 -0.40 2.85 3.05
C ILE A 96 0.87 3.22 2.27
N ALA A 97 1.45 4.37 2.58
CA ALA A 97 2.70 4.84 1.98
C ALA A 97 3.69 5.33 3.05
N ILE A 98 4.98 5.06 2.84
CA ILE A 98 6.03 5.70 3.64
C ILE A 98 6.14 7.19 3.28
N GLY A 99 6.06 7.53 1.99
CA GLY A 99 6.20 8.90 1.51
C GLY A 99 4.93 9.73 1.61
N ALA A 100 5.07 11.03 1.33
CA ALA A 100 3.96 11.98 1.25
C ALA A 100 3.01 11.68 0.07
N PRO A 101 1.73 12.05 0.19
CA PRO A 101 0.80 12.08 -0.95
C PRO A 101 0.96 13.36 -1.79
N SER A 102 0.38 13.39 -2.99
CA SER A 102 0.04 14.65 -3.69
C SER A 102 -1.36 15.13 -3.29
N SER A 103 -1.68 16.41 -3.47
CA SER A 103 -3.04 16.94 -3.24
C SER A 103 -4.08 16.16 -4.04
N LEU A 104 -3.82 15.94 -5.33
CA LEU A 104 -4.72 15.19 -6.21
C LEU A 104 -4.92 13.73 -5.76
N ALA A 105 -3.90 13.11 -5.15
CA ALA A 105 -4.03 11.76 -4.59
C ALA A 105 -5.01 11.76 -3.39
N VAL A 106 -4.98 12.80 -2.56
CA VAL A 106 -5.91 12.98 -1.43
C VAL A 106 -7.33 13.23 -1.93
N ASP A 107 -7.52 14.14 -2.88
CA ASP A 107 -8.84 14.49 -3.43
C ASP A 107 -9.56 13.25 -3.96
N ILE A 108 -8.86 12.43 -4.74
CA ILE A 108 -9.43 11.21 -5.33
C ILE A 108 -9.62 10.12 -4.30
N SER A 109 -8.75 10.04 -3.30
CA SER A 109 -8.98 9.09 -2.21
C SER A 109 -10.28 9.40 -1.48
N ASN A 110 -10.59 10.68 -1.27
CA ASN A 110 -11.86 11.11 -0.67
C ASN A 110 -13.05 10.81 -1.59
N GLU A 111 -12.95 11.16 -2.87
CA GLU A 111 -14.02 10.96 -3.87
C GLU A 111 -14.42 9.48 -3.99
N TYR A 112 -13.44 8.58 -4.07
CA TYR A 112 -13.67 7.15 -4.26
C TYR A 112 -13.72 6.37 -2.93
N GLY A 113 -13.62 7.07 -1.80
CA GLY A 113 -13.66 6.47 -0.48
C GLY A 113 -12.53 5.48 -0.20
N LEU A 114 -11.35 5.67 -0.80
CA LEU A 114 -10.10 4.98 -0.46
C LEU A 114 -9.57 5.49 0.88
N THR A 115 -9.10 4.57 1.73
CA THR A 115 -8.37 4.95 2.94
C THR A 115 -6.93 5.21 2.56
N LEU A 116 -6.45 6.45 2.73
CA LEU A 116 -5.07 6.82 2.38
C LEU A 116 -4.30 7.18 3.64
N GLY A 117 -3.37 6.31 4.00
CA GLY A 117 -2.38 6.50 5.05
C GLY A 117 -1.02 6.83 4.46
N CYS A 118 -0.36 7.87 4.94
CA CYS A 118 0.97 8.28 4.49
C CYS A 118 1.87 8.60 5.68
N PHE A 119 3.17 8.77 5.42
CA PHE A 119 4.17 8.94 6.48
C PHE A 119 4.18 7.78 7.47
N ALA A 120 3.91 6.56 6.98
CA ALA A 120 3.86 5.36 7.81
C ALA A 120 5.25 5.04 8.39
N ARG A 121 5.27 4.76 9.68
CA ARG A 121 6.43 4.37 10.51
C ARG A 121 5.96 3.35 11.55
N ASP A 122 6.90 2.74 12.26
CA ASP A 122 6.61 1.70 13.26
C ASP A 122 5.66 2.17 14.37
N ASP A 123 5.60 3.48 14.65
CA ASP A 123 4.80 4.11 15.69
C ASP A 123 3.50 4.76 15.18
N GLY A 124 3.23 4.73 13.87
CA GLY A 124 1.96 5.19 13.32
C GLY A 124 2.00 5.69 11.88
N LEU A 125 0.94 6.40 11.49
CA LEU A 125 0.79 7.01 10.18
C LEU A 125 -0.11 8.25 10.23
N THR A 126 -0.06 9.08 9.19
CA THR A 126 -0.99 10.19 9.00
C THR A 126 -2.10 9.78 8.04
N LEU A 127 -3.35 9.90 8.48
CA LEU A 127 -4.52 9.62 7.64
C LEU A 127 -4.96 10.86 6.87
N PHE A 128 -5.08 10.71 5.55
CA PHE A 128 -5.52 11.76 4.63
C PHE A 128 -6.95 11.53 4.10
N SER A 129 -7.45 10.30 4.14
CA SER A 129 -8.80 9.93 3.69
C SER A 129 -9.26 8.62 4.35
N GLY A 130 -10.58 8.40 4.40
CA GLY A 130 -11.17 7.09 4.68
C GLY A 130 -10.98 6.56 6.10
N VAL A 131 -10.82 7.46 7.08
CA VAL A 131 -10.51 7.17 8.50
C VAL A 131 -11.35 6.05 9.11
N ARG A 132 -12.61 5.88 8.67
CA ARG A 132 -13.54 4.82 9.14
C ARG A 132 -13.02 3.37 9.06
N ARG A 133 -11.97 3.10 8.28
CA ARG A 133 -11.37 1.76 8.17
C ARG A 133 -10.15 1.57 9.08
N VAL A 134 -9.72 2.58 9.81
CA VAL A 134 -8.69 2.44 10.84
C VAL A 134 -9.36 2.29 12.20
N VAL A 135 -9.00 1.24 12.90
CA VAL A 135 -9.50 0.92 14.24
C VAL A 135 -8.37 1.02 15.26
N GLU A 136 -8.71 1.26 16.52
CA GLU A 136 -7.76 1.11 17.63
C GLU A 136 -7.32 -0.35 17.78
#